data_AF-A0A2V5WBT3-F1
#
_entry.id   AF-A0A2V5WBT3-F1
#
_cell.length_a   1.000
_cell.length_b   1.000
_cell.length_c   1.000
_cell.angle_alpha   90.00
_cell.angle_beta   90.00
_cell.angle_gamma   90.00
#
_symmetry.space_group_name_H-M   'P 1'
#
loop_
_entity.id
_entity.type
_entity.pdbx_description
1 polymer ?
#
loop_
_entity_poly.entity_id
_entity_poly.type
_entity_poly.pdbx_seq_one_letter_code
_entity_poly.pdbx_strand_id
1 'polypeptide(L)'
;MEETASLGYQIDLLAAARNSRDQMDAKLRSLCASQVPGDTQRNLQVYPNYSGQTFKHILVPVWLLSYDYGRRAFQVVINGYTGTIAGRYPKSWIKIILAVLAALAAAGLIALLMNR
;
A
#
# COMPACT_ATOMS: atom_id res chain seq x y z
N MET A 1 24.73 4.70 25.96
CA MET A 1 23.88 5.47 25.02
C MET A 1 23.60 4.58 23.82
N GLU A 2 22.84 3.50 23.99
CA GLU A 2 22.69 2.45 22.98
C GLU A 2 21.30 1.78 23.10
N GLU A 3 20.25 2.59 23.26
CA GLU A 3 18.90 2.09 23.56
C GLU A 3 17.82 2.95 22.87
N THR A 4 17.94 3.18 21.56
CA THR A 4 16.88 3.86 20.78
C THR A 4 16.68 3.29 19.37
N ALA A 5 17.03 2.02 19.13
CA ALA A 5 16.90 1.38 17.80
C ALA A 5 15.91 0.19 17.76
N SER A 6 15.08 -0.01 18.79
CA SER A 6 14.13 -1.14 18.84
C SER A 6 12.66 -0.75 18.65
N LEU A 7 12.32 0.53 18.57
CA LEU A 7 10.93 0.99 18.48
C LEU A 7 10.47 0.99 17.02
N GLY A 8 9.95 -0.14 16.51
CA GLY A 8 9.14 -0.08 15.30
C GLY A 8 8.94 -1.36 14.49
N TYR A 9 9.51 -2.50 14.87
CA TYR A 9 9.41 -3.73 14.06
C TYR A 9 8.94 -4.96 14.81
N GLN A 10 8.07 -4.75 15.80
CA GLN A 10 7.29 -5.85 16.35
C GLN A 10 5.84 -5.52 16.06
N ILE A 11 5.29 -6.18 15.03
CA ILE A 11 3.86 -6.18 14.78
C ILE A 11 3.23 -6.64 16.10
N ASP A 12 2.43 -5.77 16.72
CA ASP A 12 1.68 -6.13 17.91
C ASP A 12 0.76 -7.31 17.53
N LEU A 13 1.14 -8.50 17.97
CA LEU A 13 0.44 -9.75 17.67
C LEU A 13 -1.02 -9.66 18.09
N LEU A 14 -1.33 -8.90 19.14
CA LEU A 14 -2.69 -8.65 19.60
C LEU A 14 -3.48 -7.80 18.60
N ALA A 15 -2.87 -6.73 18.09
CA ALA A 15 -3.48 -5.89 17.06
C ALA A 15 -3.70 -6.65 15.74
N ALA A 16 -2.70 -7.45 15.32
CA ALA A 16 -2.82 -8.29 14.13
C ALA A 16 -3.91 -9.36 14.29
N ALA A 17 -4.01 -9.99 15.46
CA ALA A 17 -5.05 -10.96 15.78
C ALA A 17 -6.45 -10.35 15.74
N ARG A 18 -6.62 -9.15 16.34
CA ARG A 18 -7.89 -8.41 16.29
C ARG A 18 -8.31 -8.08 14.87
N ASN A 19 -7.42 -7.48 14.08
CA ASN A 19 -7.71 -7.15 12.68
C ASN A 19 -8.07 -8.40 11.86
N SER A 20 -7.37 -9.52 12.09
CA SER A 20 -7.67 -10.78 11.41
C SER A 20 -9.06 -11.31 11.79
N ARG A 21 -9.45 -11.22 13.08
CA ARG A 21 -10.80 -11.58 13.55
C ARG A 21 -11.87 -10.68 12.94
N ASP A 22 -11.65 -9.37 12.89
CA ASP A 22 -12.62 -8.43 12.32
C ASP A 22 -12.88 -8.73 10.83
N GLN A 23 -11.82 -9.07 10.07
CA GLN A 23 -11.94 -9.49 8.67
C GLN A 23 -12.69 -10.82 8.54
N MET A 24 -12.41 -11.80 9.40
CA MET A 24 -13.13 -13.08 9.43
C MET A 24 -14.60 -12.89 9.78
N ASP A 25 -14.92 -12.08 10.79
CA ASP A 25 -16.29 -11.77 11.21
C ASP A 25 -17.07 -11.06 10.09
N ALA A 26 -16.44 -10.08 9.42
CA ALA A 26 -17.05 -9.39 8.29
C ALA A 26 -17.35 -10.36 7.14
N LYS A 27 -16.40 -11.26 6.84
CA LYS A 27 -16.60 -12.28 5.80
C LYS A 27 -17.69 -13.27 6.18
N LEU A 28 -17.71 -13.74 7.43
CA LEU A 28 -18.72 -14.67 7.93
C LEU A 28 -20.11 -14.04 7.87
N ARG A 29 -20.24 -12.78 8.29
CA ARG A 29 -21.50 -12.02 8.15
C ARG A 29 -21.93 -11.89 6.70
N SER A 30 -21.02 -11.61 5.77
CA SER A 30 -21.33 -11.55 4.33
C SER A 30 -21.80 -12.91 3.79
N LEU A 31 -21.17 -14.01 4.20
CA LEU A 31 -21.57 -15.36 3.80
C LEU A 31 -22.93 -15.75 4.38
N CYS A 32 -23.18 -15.47 5.66
CA CYS A 32 -24.50 -15.68 6.27
C CYS A 32 -25.57 -14.82 5.57
N ALA A 33 -25.25 -13.56 5.26
CA ALA A 33 -26.17 -12.66 4.55
C ALA A 33 -26.58 -13.21 3.18
N SER A 34 -25.62 -13.75 2.42
CA SER A 34 -25.91 -14.35 1.11
C SER A 34 -26.78 -15.61 1.15
N GLN A 35 -26.91 -16.25 2.32
CA GLN A 35 -27.74 -17.44 2.52
C GLN A 35 -29.14 -17.13 3.05
N VAL A 36 -29.41 -15.91 3.51
CA VAL A 36 -30.75 -15.50 3.93
C VAL A 36 -31.58 -15.25 2.66
N PRO A 37 -32.72 -15.96 2.47
CA PRO A 37 -33.59 -15.72 1.32
C PRO A 37 -34.23 -14.32 1.42
N GLY A 38 -33.94 -13.44 0.45
CA GLY A 38 -34.51 -12.09 0.33
C GLY A 38 -33.45 -10.98 0.23
N ASP A 39 -33.83 -9.84 -0.37
CA ASP A 39 -32.92 -8.72 -0.66
C ASP A 39 -32.51 -7.90 0.59
N THR A 40 -33.09 -8.16 1.76
CA THR A 40 -32.78 -7.42 2.99
C THR A 40 -32.89 -8.33 4.19
N GLN A 41 -31.84 -8.32 5.02
CA GLN A 41 -31.84 -8.96 6.33
C GLN A 41 -31.90 -7.90 7.44
N ARG A 42 -32.74 -8.12 8.44
CA ARG A 42 -32.82 -7.27 9.64
C ARG A 42 -32.43 -8.12 10.84
N ASN A 43 -31.48 -7.63 11.64
CA ASN A 43 -31.01 -8.30 12.86
C ASN A 43 -30.35 -9.69 12.64
N LEU A 44 -29.51 -9.83 11.59
CA LEU A 44 -28.72 -11.05 11.42
C LEU A 44 -27.76 -11.21 12.61
N GLN A 45 -27.98 -12.25 13.40
CA GLN A 45 -27.09 -12.65 14.48
C GLN A 45 -26.17 -13.76 13.99
N VAL A 46 -24.87 -13.53 14.07
CA VAL A 46 -23.84 -14.52 13.72
C VAL A 46 -23.03 -14.79 14.97
N TYR A 47 -22.98 -16.05 15.39
CA TYR A 47 -22.23 -16.52 16.56
C TYR A 47 -21.03 -17.35 16.08
N PRO A 48 -19.91 -16.70 15.70
CA PRO A 48 -18.71 -17.40 15.28
C PRO A 48 -18.05 -18.12 16.47
N ASN A 49 -17.67 -19.39 16.29
CA ASN A 49 -16.85 -20.13 17.23
C ASN A 49 -15.46 -20.35 16.62
N TYR A 50 -14.43 -19.75 17.23
CA TYR A 50 -13.05 -19.82 16.75
C TYR A 50 -12.21 -20.75 17.62
N SER A 51 -11.78 -21.89 17.08
CA SER A 51 -10.87 -22.84 17.75
C SER A 51 -9.55 -23.00 16.98
N GLY A 52 -8.47 -23.39 17.66
CA GLY A 52 -7.18 -23.71 17.01
C GLY A 52 -6.47 -22.52 16.32
N GLN A 53 -6.73 -21.29 16.76
CA GLN A 53 -6.07 -20.09 16.20
C GLN A 53 -4.56 -20.15 16.42
N THR A 54 -3.80 -20.27 15.33
CA THR A 54 -2.33 -20.32 15.36
C THR A 54 -1.75 -19.18 14.53
N PHE A 55 -0.62 -18.63 14.97
CA PHE A 55 0.13 -17.63 14.23
C PHE A 55 1.21 -18.31 13.42
N LYS A 56 1.11 -18.26 12.10
CA LYS A 56 2.21 -18.63 11.21
C LYS A 56 2.96 -17.38 10.83
N HIS A 57 4.24 -17.31 11.20
CA HIS A 57 5.14 -16.32 10.63
C HIS A 57 5.46 -16.75 9.21
N ILE A 58 4.99 -15.97 8.23
CA ILE A 58 5.26 -16.22 6.82
C ILE A 58 6.40 -15.29 6.43
N LEU A 59 7.50 -15.87 5.97
CA LEU A 59 8.59 -15.12 5.34
C LEU A 59 8.17 -14.80 3.91
N VAL A 60 7.72 -13.56 3.69
CA VAL A 60 7.48 -13.05 2.34
C VAL A 60 8.76 -12.35 1.84
N PRO A 61 9.18 -12.60 0.59
CA PRO A 61 10.34 -11.91 0.03
C PRO A 61 9.97 -10.44 -0.20
N VAL A 62 10.52 -9.55 0.62
CA VAL A 62 10.37 -8.09 0.48
C VAL A 62 11.77 -7.50 0.41
N TRP A 63 12.01 -6.68 -0.60
CA TRP A 63 13.26 -5.95 -0.75
C TRP A 63 13.06 -4.52 -0.29
N LEU A 64 13.88 -4.07 0.66
CA LEU A 64 13.87 -2.71 1.16
C LEU A 64 15.12 -1.98 0.67
N LEU A 65 14.92 -0.92 -0.10
CA LEU A 65 16.00 -0.02 -0.51
C LEU A 65 15.83 1.32 0.20
N SER A 66 16.77 1.63 1.08
CA SER A 66 16.89 2.94 1.72
C SER A 66 18.12 3.63 1.16
N TYR A 67 17.95 4.76 0.50
CA TYR A 67 19.05 5.58 0.00
C TYR A 67 18.87 7.03 0.42
N ASP A 68 19.97 7.63 0.88
CA ASP A 68 20.02 9.03 1.27
C ASP A 68 20.40 9.90 0.08
N TYR A 69 19.47 10.75 -0.36
CA TYR A 69 19.74 11.74 -1.39
C TYR A 69 19.82 13.12 -0.73
N GLY A 70 21.05 13.56 -0.45
CA GLY A 70 21.34 14.80 0.28
C GLY A 70 20.89 14.72 1.74
N ARG A 71 19.91 15.54 2.15
CA ARG A 71 19.34 15.57 3.51
C ARG A 71 17.99 14.83 3.63
N ARG A 72 17.57 14.11 2.58
CA ARG A 72 16.29 13.38 2.56
C ARG A 72 16.53 11.89 2.35
N ALA A 73 16.04 11.09 3.28
CA ALA A 73 15.98 9.64 3.15
C ALA A 73 14.83 9.26 2.21
N PHE A 74 15.12 8.42 1.22
CA PHE A 74 14.13 7.84 0.34
C PHE A 74 14.07 6.33 0.58
N GLN A 75 12.87 5.84 0.89
CA GLN A 75 12.61 4.44 1.14
C GLN A 75 11.70 3.89 0.04
N VAL A 76 12.14 2.79 -0.56
CA VAL A 76 11.42 2.05 -1.59
C VAL A 76 11.28 0.61 -1.13
N VAL A 77 10.04 0.13 -1.12
CA VAL A 77 9.66 -1.24 -0.78
C VAL A 77 9.26 -1.94 -2.07
N ILE A 78 9.85 -3.10 -2.33
CA ILE A 78 9.56 -3.91 -3.52
C ILE A 78 9.05 -5.27 -3.06
N ASN A 79 7.88 -5.67 -3.55
CA ASN A 79 7.37 -7.02 -3.37
C ASN A 79 8.19 -7.97 -4.26
N GLY A 80 8.90 -8.93 -3.65
CA GLY A 80 9.76 -9.87 -4.36
C GLY A 80 9.01 -10.93 -5.17
N TYR A 81 7.70 -11.10 -4.95
CA TYR A 81 6.87 -12.05 -5.69
C TYR A 81 6.16 -11.41 -6.88
N THR A 82 5.59 -10.22 -6.71
CA THR A 82 4.83 -9.51 -7.77
C THR A 82 5.66 -8.46 -8.51
N GLY A 83 6.82 -8.06 -7.98
CA GLY A 83 7.61 -6.95 -8.51
C GLY A 83 6.98 -5.57 -8.31
N THR A 84 5.89 -5.46 -7.53
CA THR A 84 5.25 -4.16 -7.28
C THR A 84 6.15 -3.28 -6.41
N ILE A 85 6.37 -2.05 -6.88
CA ILE A 85 7.25 -1.07 -6.26
C ILE A 85 6.39 -0.02 -5.56
N ALA A 86 6.54 0.11 -4.24
CA ALA A 86 5.90 1.14 -3.44
C ALA A 86 6.98 1.98 -2.75
N GLY A 87 7.07 3.27 -3.09
CA GLY A 87 8.07 4.14 -2.50
C GLY A 87 8.10 5.52 -3.11
N ARG A 88 8.63 6.48 -2.36
CA ARG A 88 8.93 7.81 -2.90
C ARG A 88 10.30 7.76 -3.56
N TYR A 89 10.40 8.21 -4.80
CA TYR A 89 11.67 8.40 -5.50
C TYR A 89 11.94 9.89 -5.71
N PRO A 90 13.20 10.34 -5.71
CA PRO A 90 13.54 11.72 -6.01
C PRO A 90 13.23 12.00 -7.48
N LYS A 91 12.26 12.89 -7.74
CA LYS A 91 12.03 13.42 -9.09
C LYS A 91 13.11 14.46 -9.39
N SER A 92 13.88 14.24 -10.46
CA SER A 92 14.89 15.20 -10.90
C SER A 92 14.20 16.43 -11.50
N TRP A 93 14.31 17.56 -10.82
CA TRP A 93 13.76 18.85 -11.25
C TRP A 93 14.23 19.27 -12.65
N ILE A 94 15.47 18.94 -13.01
CA ILE A 94 16.06 19.19 -14.34
C ILE A 94 15.28 18.46 -15.43
N LYS A 95 14.92 17.18 -15.22
CA LYS A 95 14.13 16.42 -16.19
C LYS A 95 12.74 17.02 -16.41
N ILE A 96 12.12 17.53 -15.35
CA ILE A 96 10.81 18.19 -15.42
C ILE A 96 10.92 19.51 -16.20
N ILE A 97 11.91 20.35 -15.87
CA ILE A 97 12.14 21.62 -16.57
C ILE A 97 12.41 21.39 -18.06
N LEU A 98 13.26 20.42 -18.40
CA LEU A 98 13.57 20.10 -19.79
C LEU A 98 12.34 19.63 -20.55
N ALA A 99 11.50 18.79 -19.94
CA ALA A 99 10.23 18.36 -20.53
C ALA A 99 9.26 19.53 -20.78
N VAL A 100 9.17 20.46 -19.82
CA VAL A 100 8.33 21.68 -19.96
C VAL A 100 8.87 22.58 -21.07
N LEU A 101 10.17 22.83 -21.12
CA LEU A 101 10.80 23.64 -22.18
C LEU A 101 10.60 23.01 -23.55
N ALA A 102 10.76 21.69 -23.69
CA ALA A 102 10.52 20.99 -24.93
C ALA A 102 9.06 21.11 -25.39
N ALA A 103 8.10 20.98 -24.46
CA ALA A 103 6.68 21.15 -24.76
C ALA A 103 6.34 22.59 -25.21
N LEU A 104 6.91 23.61 -24.55
CA LEU A 104 6.73 25.01 -24.92
C LEU A 104 7.35 25.32 -26.28
N ALA A 105 8.55 24.80 -26.57
CA ALA A 105 9.20 24.97 -27.87
C ALA A 105 8.39 24.32 -28.99
N ALA A 106 7.86 23.11 -28.78
CA ALA A 106 6.99 22.44 -29.74
C ALA A 106 5.69 23.23 -29.98
N ALA A 107 5.05 23.72 -28.92
CA ALA A 107 3.83 24.54 -29.03
C ALA A 107 4.09 25.85 -29.79
N GLY A 108 5.21 26.53 -29.50
CA GLY A 108 5.61 27.75 -30.20
C GLY A 108 5.89 27.50 -31.69
N LEU A 109 6.55 26.39 -32.02
CA LEU A 109 6.80 26.00 -33.41
C LEU A 109 5.48 25.74 -34.16
N ILE A 110 4.55 25.01 -33.54
CA ILE A 110 3.22 24.73 -34.12
C ILE A 110 2.46 26.04 -34.34
N ALA A 111 2.43 26.93 -33.35
CA ALA A 111 1.77 28.22 -33.46
C ALA A 111 2.37 29.08 -34.58
N LEU A 112 3.70 29.10 -34.74
CA LEU A 112 4.38 29.82 -35.80
C LEU A 112 4.07 29.25 -37.20
N LEU A 113 4.02 27.92 -37.32
CA LEU A 113 3.61 27.26 -38.57
C LEU A 113 2.15 27.52 -38.92
N MET A 114 1.27 27.64 -37.91
CA MET A 114 -0.16 27.91 -38.10
C MET A 114 -0.46 29.40 -38.38
N ASN A 115 0.46 30.30 -38.00
CA ASN A 115 0.38 31.75 -38.22
C ASN A 115 1.17 32.20 -39.47
N ARG A 116 1.65 31.27 -40.29
CA ARG A 116 2.19 31.52 -41.63
C ARG A 116 1.21 31.10 -42.69
#